data_AF-A0A4Y2WSR3-F1
#
_entry.id   AF-A0A4Y2WSR3-F1
#
_cell.length_a   1.000
_cell.length_b   1.000
_cell.length_c   1.000
_cell.angle_alpha   90.00
_cell.angle_beta   90.00
_cell.angle_gamma   90.00
#
_symmetry.space_group_name_H-M   'P 1'
#
loop_
_entity.id
_entity.type
_entity.pdbx_description
1 polymer ?
#
loop_
_entity_poly.entity_id
_entity_poly.type
_entity_poly.pdbx_seq_one_letter_code
_entity_poly.pdbx_strand_id
1 'polypeptide(L)'
;MFLIENRSSNTGDIEELNSSSLNKRIKYRSKLLRDQRQRFRKEYLGQLVQKHNEKHSRNPQVGEIVLVGDDNKKRLFWVLAKIIELIPGRDSKFRTVKRKTQHGTVLRPKQSIHPLELYSFQSVDKELEGGI
;
A
#
# COMPACT_ATOMS: atom_id res chain seq x y z
N MET A 1 -5.65 -10.68 1.14
CA MET A 1 -5.86 -9.60 2.14
C MET A 1 -6.81 -10.10 3.23
N PHE A 2 -6.33 -10.23 4.46
CA PHE A 2 -7.05 -10.74 5.65
C PHE A 2 -8.11 -9.77 6.23
N LEU A 3 -8.34 -8.65 5.55
CA LEU A 3 -9.36 -7.64 5.89
C LEU A 3 -10.67 -7.83 5.12
N ILE A 4 -10.70 -8.77 4.17
CA ILE A 4 -11.94 -9.13 3.47
C ILE A 4 -12.53 -10.31 4.22
N GLU A 5 -13.72 -10.13 4.78
CA GLU A 5 -14.51 -11.24 5.31
C GLU A 5 -14.85 -12.17 4.15
N ASN A 6 -14.31 -13.39 4.19
CA ASN A 6 -14.70 -14.43 3.26
C ASN A 6 -16.16 -14.79 3.58
N ARG A 7 -17.09 -14.33 2.75
CA ARG A 7 -18.52 -14.54 2.93
C ARG A 7 -18.80 -16.04 2.73
N SER A 8 -18.98 -16.74 3.85
CA SER A 8 -19.68 -18.03 4.03
C SER A 8 -19.66 -19.03 2.87
N SER A 9 -18.81 -20.07 2.96
CA SER A 9 -19.11 -21.36 2.32
C SER A 9 -20.21 -22.05 3.13
N ASN A 10 -21.42 -22.17 2.57
CA ASN A 10 -22.54 -22.88 3.16
C ASN A 10 -22.30 -24.39 3.08
N THR A 11 -22.09 -25.06 4.22
CA THR A 11 -22.01 -26.52 4.31
C THR A 11 -22.85 -26.99 5.50
N GLY A 12 -24.18 -27.00 5.31
CA GLY A 12 -25.14 -27.41 6.34
C GLY A 12 -24.96 -28.87 6.80
N ASP A 13 -24.47 -29.74 5.91
CA ASP A 13 -24.41 -31.19 6.16
C ASP A 13 -23.28 -31.59 7.12
N ILE A 14 -22.35 -30.68 7.44
CA ILE A 14 -21.20 -30.94 8.34
C ILE A 14 -21.56 -30.63 9.81
N GLU A 15 -22.65 -29.89 10.06
CA GLU A 15 -22.99 -29.37 11.39
C GLU A 15 -23.61 -30.42 12.33
N GLU A 16 -24.23 -31.47 11.78
CA GLU A 16 -25.05 -32.41 12.55
C GLU A 16 -24.22 -33.49 13.29
N LEU A 17 -23.05 -33.84 12.78
CA LEU A 17 -22.30 -35.02 13.28
C LEU A 17 -21.25 -34.71 14.37
N ASN A 18 -20.95 -33.44 14.67
CA ASN A 18 -19.73 -33.14 15.43
C ASN A 18 -19.77 -31.81 16.20
N SER A 19 -20.97 -31.41 16.61
CA SER A 19 -21.28 -30.08 17.17
C SER A 19 -20.34 -29.66 18.32
N SER A 20 -20.09 -30.49 19.34
CA SER A 20 -19.31 -30.07 20.51
C SER A 20 -17.80 -29.91 20.25
N SER A 21 -17.21 -30.74 19.38
CA SER A 21 -15.78 -30.73 19.08
C SER A 21 -15.44 -29.75 17.95
N LEU A 22 -16.28 -29.66 16.91
CA LEU A 22 -16.20 -28.63 15.87
C LEU A 22 -16.42 -27.24 16.45
N ASN A 23 -17.35 -27.06 17.38
CA ASN A 23 -17.57 -25.77 18.04
C ASN A 23 -16.33 -25.30 18.80
N LYS A 24 -15.57 -26.20 19.44
CA LYS A 24 -14.30 -25.83 20.11
C LYS A 24 -13.25 -25.37 19.10
N ARG A 25 -13.05 -26.12 18.01
CA ARG A 25 -12.04 -25.78 16.99
C ARG A 25 -12.42 -24.52 16.20
N ILE A 26 -13.70 -24.34 15.88
CA ILE A 26 -14.23 -23.12 15.24
C ILE A 26 -14.07 -21.93 16.18
N LYS A 27 -14.45 -22.04 17.46
CA LYS A 27 -14.27 -20.97 18.45
C LYS A 27 -12.80 -20.58 18.63
N TYR A 28 -11.89 -21.56 18.63
CA TYR A 28 -10.45 -21.32 18.69
C TYR A 28 -9.94 -20.58 17.45
N ARG A 29 -10.31 -21.01 16.24
CA ARG A 29 -9.94 -20.33 14.98
C ARG A 29 -10.49 -18.89 14.95
N SER A 30 -11.74 -18.70 15.35
CA SER A 30 -12.34 -17.36 15.46
C SER A 30 -11.66 -16.48 16.50
N LYS A 31 -11.16 -17.05 17.60
CA LYS A 31 -10.31 -16.33 18.57
C LYS A 31 -8.97 -15.93 17.93
N LEU A 32 -8.24 -16.87 17.34
CA LEU A 32 -6.96 -16.58 16.69
C LEU A 32 -7.07 -15.49 15.61
N LEU A 33 -8.11 -15.54 14.78
CA LEU A 33 -8.34 -14.54 13.74
C LEU A 33 -8.65 -13.16 14.35
N ARG A 34 -9.42 -13.10 15.45
CA ARG A 34 -9.67 -11.85 16.17
C ARG A 34 -8.38 -11.30 16.76
N ASP A 35 -7.59 -12.13 17.41
CA ASP A 35 -6.32 -11.74 18.04
C ASP A 35 -5.33 -11.21 17.00
N GLN A 36 -5.20 -11.89 15.85
CA GLN A 36 -4.36 -11.43 14.73
C GLN A 36 -4.86 -10.10 14.16
N ARG A 37 -6.17 -9.94 13.96
CA ARG A 37 -6.74 -8.66 13.49
C ARG A 37 -6.48 -7.53 14.48
N GLN A 38 -6.64 -7.78 15.78
CA GLN A 38 -6.39 -6.78 16.81
C GLN A 38 -4.91 -6.40 16.86
N ARG A 39 -4.01 -7.39 16.80
CA ARG A 39 -2.57 -7.16 16.79
C ARG A 39 -2.15 -6.38 15.56
N PHE A 40 -2.59 -6.80 14.37
CA PHE A 40 -2.35 -6.07 13.12
C PHE A 40 -2.84 -4.63 13.20
N ARG A 41 -4.08 -4.41 13.70
CA ARG A 41 -4.64 -3.06 13.83
C ARG A 41 -3.82 -2.20 14.79
N LYS A 42 -3.36 -2.75 15.92
CA LYS A 42 -2.58 -2.01 16.92
C LYS A 42 -1.16 -1.70 16.42
N GLU A 43 -0.49 -2.70 15.87
CA GLU A 43 0.93 -2.59 15.49
C GLU A 43 1.10 -1.91 14.14
N TYR A 44 0.43 -2.39 13.09
CA TYR A 44 0.61 -1.87 11.74
C TYR A 44 -0.05 -0.50 11.56
N LEU A 45 -1.33 -0.32 11.94
CA LEU A 45 -1.96 1.00 11.79
C LEU A 45 -1.35 2.03 12.76
N GLY A 46 -0.87 1.59 13.93
CA GLY A 46 -0.11 2.45 14.83
C GLY A 46 1.16 3.00 14.18
N GLN A 47 1.94 2.12 13.55
CA GLN A 47 3.12 2.52 12.77
C GLN A 47 2.76 3.43 11.59
N LEU A 48 1.64 3.17 10.91
CA LEU A 48 1.19 3.99 9.78
C LEU A 48 0.83 5.43 10.20
N VAL A 49 0.14 5.60 11.34
CA VAL A 49 -0.18 6.92 11.91
C VAL A 49 1.09 7.66 12.30
N GLN A 50 2.06 6.98 12.93
CA GLN A 50 3.35 7.56 13.29
C GLN A 50 4.09 8.06 12.04
N LYS A 51 4.18 7.23 11.00
CA LYS A 51 4.81 7.57 9.71
C LYS A 51 4.12 8.73 9.00
N HIS A 52 2.79 8.79 9.01
CA HIS A 52 2.04 9.92 8.44
C HIS A 52 2.37 11.24 9.13
N ASN A 53 2.63 11.22 10.44
CA ASN A 53 2.96 12.40 11.23
C ASN A 53 4.42 12.83 11.12
N GLU A 54 5.27 12.05 10.45
CA GLU A 54 6.64 12.45 10.16
C GLU A 54 6.63 13.60 9.15
N LYS A 55 7.07 14.80 9.59
CA LYS A 55 7.15 16.02 8.77
C LYS A 55 8.05 15.89 7.53
N HIS A 56 8.85 14.84 7.44
CA HIS A 56 9.83 14.60 6.38
C HIS A 56 9.35 13.50 5.43
N SER A 57 8.24 13.74 4.72
CA SER A 57 7.89 12.87 3.59
C SER A 57 9.00 12.96 2.55
N ARG A 58 9.68 11.83 2.30
CA ARG A 58 10.66 11.69 1.22
C ARG A 58 10.07 12.22 -0.09
N ASN A 59 10.88 12.92 -0.85
CA ASN A 59 10.49 13.37 -2.18
C ASN A 59 10.46 12.17 -3.13
N PRO A 60 9.39 11.98 -3.91
CA PRO A 60 9.30 10.87 -4.83
C PRO A 60 10.36 11.02 -5.95
N GLN A 61 10.87 9.89 -6.45
CA GLN A 61 11.90 9.85 -7.48
C GLN A 61 11.33 9.47 -8.85
N VAL A 62 12.06 9.84 -9.91
CA VAL A 62 11.75 9.37 -11.26
C VAL A 62 11.88 7.85 -11.31
N GLY A 63 10.92 7.19 -11.95
CA GLY A 63 10.85 5.73 -12.03
C GLY A 63 10.06 5.06 -10.90
N GLU A 64 9.73 5.79 -9.83
CA GLU A 64 9.02 5.26 -8.67
C GLU A 64 7.52 5.02 -8.97
N ILE A 65 6.95 3.98 -8.35
CA ILE A 65 5.51 3.69 -8.37
C ILE A 65 4.86 4.39 -7.19
N VAL A 66 3.84 5.20 -7.49
CA VAL A 66 3.13 6.04 -6.52
C VAL A 66 1.63 5.91 -6.67
N LEU A 67 0.89 6.16 -5.59
CA LEU A 67 -0.55 6.37 -5.64
C LEU A 67 -0.86 7.81 -5.99
N VAL A 68 -1.96 8.02 -6.69
CA VAL A 68 -2.38 9.37 -7.06
C VAL A 68 -3.76 9.68 -6.52
N GLY A 69 -3.77 10.68 -5.66
CA GLY A 69 -4.94 11.23 -4.99
C GLY A 69 -5.97 11.73 -5.98
N ASP A 70 -7.21 11.35 -5.71
CA ASP A 70 -8.41 11.90 -6.30
C ASP A 70 -9.37 12.15 -5.14
N ASP A 71 -9.74 13.40 -4.91
CA ASP A 71 -10.55 13.82 -3.77
C ASP A 71 -11.95 13.19 -3.81
N ASN A 72 -12.42 12.78 -4.98
CA ASN A 72 -13.71 12.12 -5.16
C ASN A 72 -13.68 10.62 -4.84
N LYS A 73 -12.49 10.04 -4.60
CA LYS A 73 -12.30 8.61 -4.41
C LYS A 73 -11.64 8.33 -3.08
N LYS A 74 -12.11 7.28 -2.40
CA LYS A 74 -11.40 6.75 -1.23
C LYS A 74 -9.99 6.33 -1.65
N ARG A 75 -9.03 6.45 -0.74
CA ARG A 75 -7.61 6.08 -0.97
C ARG A 75 -7.41 4.68 -1.54
N LEU A 76 -8.28 3.73 -1.18
CA LEU A 76 -8.28 2.36 -1.71
C LEU A 76 -8.48 2.30 -3.23
N PHE A 77 -9.11 3.31 -3.82
CA PHE A 77 -9.40 3.41 -5.25
C PHE A 77 -8.52 4.44 -5.97
N TRP A 78 -7.48 4.94 -5.29
CA TRP A 78 -6.49 5.80 -5.93
C TRP A 78 -5.69 5.00 -6.96
N VAL A 79 -5.42 5.63 -8.10
CA VAL A 79 -4.78 4.97 -9.23
C VAL A 79 -3.27 4.90 -9.01
N LEU A 80 -2.69 3.74 -9.28
CA LEU A 80 -1.23 3.56 -9.32
C LEU A 80 -0.65 4.19 -10.58
N ALA A 81 0.49 4.86 -10.44
CA ALA A 81 1.18 5.51 -11.54
C ALA A 81 2.70 5.41 -11.38
N LYS A 82 3.41 5.36 -12.50
CA LYS A 82 4.88 5.50 -12.52
C LYS A 82 5.27 6.95 -12.77
N ILE A 83 6.20 7.47 -12.00
CA ILE A 83 6.74 8.82 -12.25
C ILE A 83 7.69 8.76 -13.43
N ILE A 84 7.43 9.61 -14.43
CA ILE A 84 8.28 9.77 -15.62
C ILE A 84 9.23 10.95 -15.44
N GLU A 85 8.75 12.05 -14.84
CA GLU A 85 9.48 13.30 -14.80
C GLU A 85 9.02 14.15 -13.60
N LEU A 86 9.95 14.88 -13.00
CA LEU A 86 9.70 15.85 -11.94
C LEU A 86 9.96 17.25 -12.48
N ILE A 87 8.95 18.11 -12.48
CA ILE A 87 9.04 19.45 -13.06
C ILE A 87 9.26 20.47 -11.94
N PRO A 88 10.44 21.12 -11.87
CA PRO A 88 10.72 22.19 -10.92
C PRO A 88 10.02 23.49 -11.29
N GLY A 89 9.65 24.28 -10.28
CA GLY A 89 9.25 25.67 -10.44
C GLY A 89 10.44 26.62 -10.52
N ARG A 90 10.14 27.92 -10.53
CA ARG A 90 11.15 29.00 -10.56
C ARG A 90 12.10 28.99 -9.34
N ASP A 91 11.63 28.45 -8.22
CA ASP A 91 12.37 28.31 -6.97
C ASP A 91 13.18 27.00 -6.87
N SER A 92 13.35 26.28 -7.98
CA SER A 92 13.98 24.95 -8.07
C SER A 92 13.31 23.87 -7.20
N LYS A 93 12.11 24.15 -6.66
CA LYS A 93 11.30 23.17 -5.93
C LYS A 93 10.35 22.47 -6.88
N PHE A 94 10.31 21.15 -6.85
CA PHE A 94 9.37 20.39 -7.66
C PHE A 94 7.92 20.61 -7.18
N ARG A 95 7.07 21.01 -8.12
CA ARG A 95 5.65 21.32 -7.87
C ARG A 95 4.72 20.41 -8.68
N THR A 96 5.19 19.92 -9.82
CA THR A 96 4.39 19.10 -10.74
C THR A 96 5.15 17.83 -11.10
N VAL A 97 4.42 16.73 -11.22
CA VAL A 97 4.93 15.42 -11.58
C VAL A 97 4.23 14.95 -12.84
N LYS A 98 5.01 14.48 -13.81
CA LYS A 98 4.50 13.77 -14.99
C LYS A 98 4.46 12.30 -14.67
N ARG A 99 3.26 11.72 -14.74
CA ARG A 99 3.02 10.32 -14.37
C ARG A 99 2.44 9.53 -15.53
N LYS A 100 2.82 8.25 -15.63
CA LYS A 100 2.23 7.26 -16.53
C LYS A 100 1.23 6.41 -15.76
N THR A 101 -0.02 6.41 -16.19
CA THR A 101 -1.03 5.43 -15.77
C THR A 101 -1.37 4.53 -16.96
N GLN A 102 -2.20 3.52 -16.74
CA GLN A 102 -2.72 2.65 -17.82
C GLN A 102 -3.48 3.44 -18.92
N HIS A 103 -4.04 4.61 -18.57
CA HIS A 103 -4.83 5.43 -19.48
C HIS A 103 -4.00 6.52 -20.18
N GLY A 104 -2.69 6.58 -19.94
CA GLY A 104 -1.80 7.53 -20.58
C GLY A 104 -0.97 8.35 -19.60
N THR A 105 -0.41 9.45 -20.11
CA THR A 105 0.49 10.31 -19.34
C THR A 105 -0.20 11.61 -18.99
N VAL A 106 -0.22 11.95 -17.70
CA VAL A 106 -0.93 13.13 -17.19
C VAL A 106 -0.05 13.88 -16.19
N LEU A 107 -0.14 15.21 -16.19
CA LEU A 107 0.50 16.06 -15.20
C LEU A 107 -0.36 16.18 -13.94
N ARG A 108 0.28 16.09 -12.78
CA ARG A 108 -0.39 16.25 -11.48
C ARG A 108 0.47 17.04 -10.49
N PRO A 109 -0.13 17.86 -9.61
CA PRO A 109 0.59 18.53 -8.55
C PRO A 109 1.24 17.54 -7.58
N LYS A 110 2.37 17.92 -6.98
CA LYS A 110 3.10 17.15 -5.96
C LYS A 110 2.17 16.66 -4.84
N GLN A 111 1.23 17.50 -4.41
CA GLN A 111 0.34 17.22 -3.28
C GLN A 111 -0.59 16.03 -3.53
N SER A 112 -0.91 15.76 -4.80
CA SER A 112 -1.73 14.62 -5.19
C SER A 112 -0.93 13.33 -5.35
N ILE A 113 0.39 13.37 -5.19
CA ILE A 113 1.27 12.21 -5.32
C ILE A 113 1.57 11.64 -3.93
N HIS A 114 1.30 10.35 -3.75
CA HIS A 114 1.50 9.65 -2.50
C HIS A 114 2.45 8.47 -2.71
N PRO A 115 3.68 8.56 -2.20
CA PRO A 115 4.63 7.46 -2.24
C PRO A 115 4.08 6.20 -1.56
N LEU A 116 4.46 5.04 -2.08
CA LEU A 116 4.19 3.77 -1.42
C LEU A 116 5.16 3.56 -0.25
N GLU A 117 4.79 2.66 0.66
CA GLU A 117 5.63 2.34 1.82
C GLU A 117 6.85 1.48 1.46
N LEU A 118 6.90 0.96 0.23
CA LEU A 118 7.92 0.06 -0.27
C LEU A 118 8.86 0.82 -1.20
N TYR A 119 10.16 0.63 -1.00
CA TYR A 119 11.20 1.15 -1.88
C TYR A 119 11.83 0.00 -2.63
N SER A 120 12.02 0.16 -3.94
CA SER A 120 12.93 -0.72 -4.67
C SER A 120 14.34 -0.34 -4.25
N PHE A 121 15.01 -1.21 -3.51
CA PHE A 121 16.46 -1.13 -3.37
C PHE A 121 17.03 -1.49 -4.74
N GLN A 122 17.41 -0.49 -5.51
CA GLN A 122 18.19 -0.74 -6.71
C GLN A 122 19.58 -1.15 -6.21
N SER A 123 19.91 -2.44 -6.29
CA SER A 123 21.29 -2.90 -6.17
C SER A 123 22.08 -2.15 -7.22
N VAL A 124 22.94 -1.25 -6.76
CA VAL A 124 23.88 -0.57 -7.63
C VAL A 124 24.94 -1.62 -7.97
N ASP A 125 24.70 -2.39 -9.02
CA ASP A 125 25.76 -3.10 -9.71
C ASP A 125 26.59 -2.01 -10.41
N LYS A 126 27.53 -1.45 -9.66
CA LYS A 126 28.60 -0.61 -10.20
C LYS A 126 29.45 -1.54 -11.06
N GLU A 127 29.13 -1.61 -12.34
CA GLU A 127 30.11 -2.00 -13.35
C GLU A 127 31.28 -1.03 -13.21
N LEU A 128 32.39 -1.54 -12.67
CA LEU A 128 33.69 -0.90 -12.71
C LEU A 128 34.19 -0.98 -14.15
N GLU A 129 33.71 -0.07 -15.01
CA GLU A 129 34.37 0.22 -16.28
C GLU A 129 35.01 1.60 -16.23
N GLY A 130 36.30 1.59 -16.55
CA GLY A 130 37.21 2.73 -16.57
C GLY A 130 38.47 2.35 -15.81
N GLY A 131 39.60 2.07 -16.42
CA GLY A 131 40.05 2.25 -17.80
C GLY A 131 41.57 2.05 -17.74
N ILE A 132 42.12 1.52 -18.84
CA ILE A 132 43.56 1.25 -19.05
C ILE A 132 44.42 2.48 -18.73
#